data_AF-A0A9P5CWG1-F1
#
_entry.id   AF-A0A9P5CWG1-F1
#
_cell.length_a   1.000
_cell.length_b   1.000
_cell.length_c   1.000
_cell.angle_alpha   90.00
_cell.angle_beta   90.00
_cell.angle_gamma   90.00
#
_symmetry.space_group_name_H-M   'P 1'
#
loop_
_entity.id
_entity.type
_entity.pdbx_description
1 polymer ?
#
loop_
_entity_poly.entity_id
_entity_poly.type
_entity_poly.pdbx_seq_one_letter_code
_entity_poly.pdbx_strand_id
1 'polypeptide(L)'
;MPMVTVDKAALCKALGKEYTTEEFDQLCFDFGLELEEDTTDCDRPYVNGVQEPPQLKIEIPANRYDLLCFEGLSLMLNIFLGRADSPNYRVVTPPSGELQTLIVKPETESVRPYVAGAVFRNIRFDQARYNSFITLQDKLHQNIARQRTLVSIGTHDLDTIQGPFTYEALPPKDIKFIPLNQTKCMDGEELMEFYEKDKHLGKYLHIIRDSPVYPVIYDSKRTVCSLPPIINGDHSKITLNTRNVFMEITATDKTKLEVVNNIMVTMFSQCTDEPFTIEPIKIVSEHNGESRQVPTLEPRTAQASIAYINQCTGLSLSGPDACKLLKKMALSAKVSETSDDTLDVTIPVTRADILHQADIMEDVAIAHGFNELPRSFPSKSGTIAQPLPINKLGDIIRGEAAMAGWTEVLTFALCSHDENFSWVNRKDDGTTAVKLANPKTVEFQVVRTSLLPGLLKTIRENKNHSLPIKIFEVSDVGLKDLSLERKSRNERHFAAAWYGKTSGFEVVHGLLDKVMMMMKSGFIVGEEGLDNAAVKGSQYWIEELDDPTYFPGHAATIHLRMDGKESVIGTFGILHPTVLENFDLRHPVSALEINIETLL
;
A
#
# COMPACT_ATOMS: atom_id res chain seq x y z
N MET A 1 -7.58 3.75 -0.35
CA MET A 1 -7.26 3.68 -1.80
C MET A 1 -7.60 5.06 -2.39
N PRO A 2 -7.48 5.35 -3.71
CA PRO A 2 -7.87 6.67 -4.20
C PRO A 2 -9.37 6.94 -3.99
N MET A 3 -9.69 8.09 -3.38
CA MET A 3 -11.08 8.51 -3.14
C MET A 3 -11.41 9.72 -4.01
N VAL A 4 -12.54 9.70 -4.72
CA VAL A 4 -13.08 10.80 -5.53
C VAL A 4 -14.30 11.39 -4.85
N THR A 5 -14.30 12.71 -4.71
CA THR A 5 -15.44 13.46 -4.18
C THR A 5 -16.16 14.14 -5.34
N VAL A 6 -17.45 13.90 -5.47
CA VAL A 6 -18.28 14.41 -6.56
C VAL A 6 -19.57 15.02 -6.04
N ASP A 7 -20.06 16.07 -6.69
CA ASP A 7 -21.37 16.66 -6.40
C ASP A 7 -22.48 15.65 -6.78
N LYS A 8 -23.34 15.32 -5.83
CA LYS A 8 -24.42 14.33 -5.98
C LYS A 8 -25.42 14.74 -7.06
N ALA A 9 -25.87 16.00 -7.04
CA ALA A 9 -26.87 16.49 -8.00
C ALA A 9 -26.29 16.53 -9.42
N ALA A 10 -25.04 16.96 -9.56
CA ALA A 10 -24.33 16.95 -10.84
C ALA A 10 -24.15 15.52 -11.37
N LEU A 11 -23.79 14.56 -10.52
CA LEU A 11 -23.62 13.17 -10.91
C LEU A 11 -24.95 12.53 -11.32
N CYS A 12 -26.01 12.67 -10.52
CA CYS A 12 -27.34 12.16 -10.88
C CYS A 12 -27.84 12.75 -12.20
N LYS A 13 -27.59 14.06 -12.43
CA LYS A 13 -27.91 14.70 -13.71
C LYS A 13 -27.10 14.12 -14.87
N ALA A 14 -25.80 13.87 -14.69
CA ALA A 14 -24.94 13.28 -15.71
C ALA A 14 -25.32 11.81 -16.01
N LEU A 15 -25.80 11.08 -15.01
CA LEU A 15 -26.33 9.73 -15.19
C LEU A 15 -27.74 9.74 -15.80
N GLY A 16 -28.50 10.83 -15.66
CA GLY A 16 -29.87 10.95 -16.19
C GLY A 16 -30.94 10.25 -15.34
N LYS A 17 -30.63 9.93 -14.07
CA LYS A 17 -31.56 9.37 -13.08
C LYS A 17 -31.19 9.94 -11.71
N GLU A 18 -32.18 10.29 -10.90
CA GLU A 18 -31.96 10.53 -9.46
C GLU A 18 -31.81 9.20 -8.73
N TYR A 19 -30.76 9.08 -7.93
CA TYR A 19 -30.47 7.87 -7.15
C TYR A 19 -30.66 8.16 -5.67
N THR A 20 -31.31 7.24 -4.97
CA THR A 20 -31.19 7.14 -3.52
C THR A 20 -29.78 6.69 -3.13
N THR A 21 -29.38 6.90 -1.88
CA THR A 21 -28.06 6.48 -1.38
C THR A 21 -27.88 4.95 -1.52
N GLU A 22 -28.90 4.17 -1.18
CA GLU A 22 -28.88 2.70 -1.32
C GLU A 22 -28.79 2.24 -2.78
N GLU A 23 -29.55 2.87 -3.71
CA GLU A 23 -29.46 2.52 -5.13
C GLU A 23 -28.09 2.87 -5.73
N PHE A 24 -27.49 3.98 -5.31
CA PHE A 24 -26.18 4.38 -5.79
C PHE A 24 -25.06 3.52 -5.20
N ASP A 25 -25.19 3.12 -3.93
CA ASP A 25 -24.28 2.17 -3.29
C ASP A 25 -24.31 0.82 -4.00
N GLN A 26 -25.51 0.30 -4.31
CA GLN A 26 -25.62 -0.94 -5.11
C GLN A 26 -24.99 -0.79 -6.50
N LEU A 27 -25.18 0.34 -7.17
CA LEU A 27 -24.52 0.61 -8.47
C LEU A 27 -22.99 0.64 -8.33
N CYS A 28 -22.47 1.23 -7.25
CA CYS A 28 -21.04 1.21 -6.95
C CYS A 28 -20.56 -0.22 -6.77
N PHE A 29 -21.24 -0.99 -5.91
CA PHE A 29 -20.92 -2.39 -5.64
C PHE A 29 -20.91 -3.26 -6.91
N ASP A 30 -21.93 -3.12 -7.76
CA ASP A 30 -22.05 -3.87 -9.02
C ASP A 30 -20.91 -3.55 -10.01
N PHE A 31 -20.37 -2.33 -9.96
CA PHE A 31 -19.25 -1.89 -10.81
C PHE A 31 -17.86 -2.10 -10.16
N GLY A 32 -17.80 -2.50 -8.89
CA GLY A 32 -16.56 -2.66 -8.13
C GLY A 32 -16.01 -1.36 -7.51
N LEU A 33 -16.90 -0.41 -7.20
CA LEU A 33 -16.63 0.80 -6.43
C LEU A 33 -17.26 0.69 -5.04
N GLU A 34 -16.84 1.55 -4.12
CA GLU A 34 -17.42 1.63 -2.78
C GLU A 34 -17.85 3.08 -2.48
N LEU A 35 -19.08 3.25 -2.01
CA LEU A 35 -19.55 4.54 -1.52
C LEU A 35 -19.17 4.68 -0.05
N GLU A 36 -18.10 5.42 0.22
CA GLU A 36 -17.59 5.66 1.57
C GLU A 36 -18.49 6.58 2.38
N GLU A 37 -18.99 7.67 1.76
CA GLU A 37 -19.79 8.66 2.47
C GLU A 37 -20.74 9.40 1.52
N ASP A 38 -21.99 9.57 1.95
CA ASP A 38 -22.95 10.50 1.36
C ASP A 38 -23.23 11.64 2.36
N THR A 39 -22.79 12.85 1.99
CA THR A 39 -22.89 14.02 2.88
C THR A 39 -24.26 14.71 2.84
N THR A 40 -25.27 14.11 2.18
CA THR A 40 -26.63 14.67 2.07
C THR A 40 -27.23 15.04 3.44
N ASP A 41 -27.12 14.14 4.42
CA ASP A 41 -27.70 14.29 5.75
C ASP A 41 -26.68 14.77 6.81
N CYS A 42 -25.49 15.18 6.37
CA CYS A 42 -24.43 15.65 7.26
C CYS A 42 -24.42 17.19 7.40
N ASP A 43 -23.85 17.67 8.51
CA ASP A 43 -23.57 19.10 8.69
C ASP A 43 -22.47 19.54 7.71
N ARG A 44 -22.90 20.17 6.61
CA ARG A 44 -22.00 20.63 5.53
C ARG A 44 -21.45 22.03 5.82
N PRO A 45 -20.16 22.28 5.54
CA PRO A 45 -19.55 23.57 5.79
C PRO A 45 -20.11 24.66 4.86
N TYR A 46 -20.05 25.90 5.33
CA TYR A 46 -20.33 27.08 4.51
C TYR A 46 -19.02 27.61 3.92
N VAL A 47 -18.91 27.58 2.60
CA VAL A 47 -17.77 28.16 1.87
C VAL A 47 -18.28 29.40 1.14
N ASN A 48 -17.65 30.55 1.41
CA ASN A 48 -18.05 31.85 0.83
C ASN A 48 -19.54 32.21 1.07
N GLY A 49 -20.09 31.81 2.21
CA GLY A 49 -21.49 32.11 2.59
C GLY A 49 -22.55 31.22 1.93
N VAL A 50 -22.15 30.21 1.15
CA VAL A 50 -23.05 29.20 0.56
C VAL A 50 -22.74 27.86 1.19
N GLN A 51 -23.78 27.12 1.61
CA GLN A 51 -23.61 25.76 2.09
C GLN A 51 -23.16 24.88 0.93
N GLU A 52 -22.10 24.09 1.12
CA GLU A 52 -21.62 23.18 0.08
C GLU A 52 -22.74 22.21 -0.35
N PRO A 53 -22.86 21.90 -1.66
CA PRO A 53 -23.83 20.94 -2.13
C PRO A 53 -23.54 19.55 -1.55
N PRO A 54 -24.55 18.65 -1.49
CA PRO A 54 -24.31 17.26 -1.11
C PRO A 54 -23.28 16.61 -2.04
N GLN A 55 -22.27 16.00 -1.44
CA GLN A 55 -21.19 15.29 -2.11
C GLN A 55 -21.22 13.79 -1.79
N LEU A 56 -20.85 13.00 -2.79
CA LEU A 56 -20.58 11.57 -2.67
C LEU A 56 -19.07 11.37 -2.65
N LYS A 57 -18.56 10.67 -1.63
CA LYS A 57 -17.17 10.22 -1.55
C LYS A 57 -17.12 8.76 -1.98
N ILE A 58 -16.46 8.51 -3.11
CA ILE A 58 -16.44 7.21 -3.76
C ILE A 58 -15.01 6.71 -3.78
N GLU A 59 -14.76 5.52 -3.25
CA GLU A 59 -13.48 4.85 -3.35
C GLU A 59 -13.34 4.12 -4.69
N ILE A 60 -12.20 4.34 -5.33
CA ILE A 60 -11.90 3.85 -6.67
C ILE A 60 -10.73 2.85 -6.62
N PRO A 61 -10.80 1.75 -7.38
CA PRO A 61 -9.69 0.82 -7.55
C PRO A 61 -8.41 1.52 -8.03
N ALA A 62 -7.26 1.21 -7.41
CA ALA A 62 -5.99 1.88 -7.71
C ALA A 62 -5.42 1.56 -9.12
N ASN A 63 -5.97 0.57 -9.82
CA ASN A 63 -5.65 0.19 -11.20
C ASN A 63 -6.42 1.01 -12.26
N ARG A 64 -7.57 1.61 -11.91
CA ARG A 64 -8.47 2.31 -12.85
C ARG A 64 -8.28 3.82 -12.81
N TYR A 65 -7.26 4.30 -13.51
CA TYR A 65 -6.91 5.74 -13.55
C TYR A 65 -7.96 6.60 -14.26
N ASP A 66 -8.76 6.01 -15.15
CA ASP A 66 -9.85 6.65 -15.87
C ASP A 66 -11.03 7.04 -14.97
N LEU A 67 -11.08 6.54 -13.74
CA LEU A 67 -12.16 6.82 -12.79
C LEU A 67 -11.80 7.91 -11.77
N LEU A 68 -10.62 8.53 -11.88
CA LEU A 68 -10.09 9.46 -10.86
C LEU A 68 -10.71 10.86 -10.87
N CYS A 69 -11.56 11.18 -11.84
CA CYS A 69 -12.28 12.45 -11.94
C CYS A 69 -13.78 12.25 -12.20
N PHE A 70 -14.54 13.32 -12.02
CA PHE A 70 -15.99 13.32 -12.23
C PHE A 70 -16.34 12.86 -13.65
N GLU A 71 -15.63 13.39 -14.64
CA GLU A 71 -15.94 13.16 -16.03
C GLU A 71 -15.73 11.69 -16.42
N GLY A 72 -14.63 11.09 -15.98
CA GLY A 72 -14.33 9.67 -16.22
C GLY A 72 -15.30 8.73 -15.51
N LEU A 73 -15.60 9.00 -14.23
CA LEU A 73 -16.59 8.24 -13.47
C LEU A 73 -17.97 8.29 -14.14
N SER A 74 -18.45 9.48 -14.50
CA SER A 74 -19.76 9.66 -15.13
C SER A 74 -19.85 8.96 -16.49
N LEU A 75 -18.77 8.98 -17.28
CA LEU A 75 -18.71 8.32 -18.58
C LEU A 75 -18.74 6.79 -18.41
N MET A 76 -17.90 6.24 -17.55
CA MET A 76 -17.80 4.79 -17.37
C MET A 76 -19.07 4.18 -16.78
N LEU A 77 -19.68 4.84 -15.78
CA LEU A 77 -20.96 4.40 -15.23
C LEU A 77 -22.09 4.45 -16.28
N ASN A 78 -22.11 5.48 -17.14
CA ASN A 78 -23.09 5.54 -18.23
C ASN A 78 -22.88 4.43 -19.28
N ILE A 79 -21.63 4.06 -19.58
CA ILE A 79 -21.32 2.93 -20.47
C ILE A 79 -21.77 1.61 -19.83
N PHE A 80 -21.49 1.43 -18.54
CA PHE A 80 -21.91 0.24 -17.79
C PHE A 80 -23.43 0.06 -17.74
N LEU A 81 -24.16 1.16 -17.53
CA LEU A 81 -25.63 1.21 -17.58
C LEU A 81 -26.21 1.10 -18.99
N GLY A 82 -25.37 1.05 -20.04
CA GLY A 82 -25.80 0.98 -21.44
C GLY A 82 -26.45 2.27 -21.96
N ARG A 83 -26.20 3.42 -21.31
CA ARG A 83 -26.72 4.74 -21.69
C ARG A 83 -25.78 5.50 -22.64
N ALA A 84 -24.52 5.11 -22.70
CA ALA A 84 -23.51 5.67 -23.59
C ALA A 84 -22.69 4.55 -24.27
N ASP A 85 -22.16 4.85 -25.46
CA ASP A 85 -21.15 4.01 -26.10
C ASP A 85 -19.74 4.50 -25.74
N SER A 86 -18.74 3.64 -25.90
CA SER A 86 -17.34 4.02 -25.77
C SER A 86 -16.99 5.16 -26.73
N PRO A 87 -16.38 6.27 -26.25
CA PRO A 87 -16.05 7.39 -27.12
C PRO A 87 -14.93 7.05 -28.10
N ASN A 88 -14.96 7.70 -29.25
CA ASN A 88 -13.89 7.64 -30.24
C ASN A 88 -12.98 8.86 -30.07
N TYR A 89 -11.84 8.68 -29.41
CA TYR A 89 -10.83 9.72 -29.23
C TYR A 89 -10.06 9.94 -30.54
N ARG A 90 -10.10 11.17 -31.06
CA ARG A 90 -9.50 11.50 -32.36
C ARG A 90 -8.39 12.53 -32.20
N VAL A 91 -7.25 12.23 -32.79
CA VAL A 91 -6.16 13.18 -32.96
C VAL A 91 -6.44 14.03 -34.20
N VAL A 92 -6.58 15.35 -34.02
CA VAL A 92 -6.94 16.29 -35.10
C VAL A 92 -5.81 17.28 -35.31
N THR A 93 -5.36 17.42 -36.56
CA THR A 93 -4.32 18.39 -36.93
C THR A 93 -4.93 19.80 -36.99
N PRO A 94 -4.23 20.84 -36.52
CA PRO A 94 -4.73 22.21 -36.55
C PRO A 94 -5.01 22.69 -37.98
N PRO A 95 -5.98 23.60 -38.19
CA PRO A 95 -6.32 24.13 -39.52
C PRO A 95 -5.15 24.83 -40.23
N SER A 96 -4.18 25.35 -39.49
CA SER A 96 -2.95 25.96 -40.03
C SER A 96 -1.96 24.93 -40.60
N GLY A 97 -2.11 23.65 -40.27
CA GLY A 97 -1.17 22.59 -40.63
C GLY A 97 0.14 22.57 -39.81
N GLU A 98 0.40 23.58 -38.98
CA GLU A 98 1.61 23.69 -38.17
C GLU A 98 1.37 23.20 -36.73
N LEU A 99 2.03 22.10 -36.35
CA LEU A 99 1.97 21.55 -34.99
C LEU A 99 2.84 22.36 -34.03
N GLN A 100 2.36 22.52 -32.79
CA GLN A 100 3.22 22.99 -31.70
C GLN A 100 4.39 22.02 -31.52
N THR A 101 5.59 22.58 -31.41
CA THR A 101 6.83 21.80 -31.37
C THR A 101 7.53 21.99 -30.03
N LEU A 102 7.95 20.90 -29.39
CA LEU A 102 8.76 20.88 -28.18
C LEU A 102 10.10 20.20 -28.46
N ILE A 103 11.18 20.97 -28.39
CA ILE A 103 12.54 20.52 -28.70
C ILE A 103 13.23 20.08 -27.41
N VAL A 104 13.70 18.84 -27.36
CA VAL A 104 14.36 18.24 -26.19
C VAL A 104 15.87 18.32 -26.36
N LYS A 105 16.55 18.87 -25.36
CA LYS A 105 18.01 18.99 -25.35
C LYS A 105 18.69 17.82 -24.62
N PRO A 106 19.94 17.43 -24.99
CA PRO A 106 20.63 16.27 -24.42
C PRO A 106 20.81 16.32 -22.90
N GLU A 107 20.93 17.52 -22.32
CA GLU A 107 21.19 17.71 -20.90
C GLU A 107 20.06 17.16 -20.02
N THR A 108 18.84 17.08 -20.57
CA THR A 108 17.65 16.57 -19.87
C THR A 108 17.76 15.09 -19.49
N GLU A 109 18.58 14.30 -20.18
CA GLU A 109 18.77 12.86 -19.89
C GLU A 109 19.37 12.62 -18.51
N SER A 110 20.15 13.58 -18.00
CA SER A 110 20.80 13.48 -16.69
C SER A 110 19.83 13.57 -15.50
N VAL A 111 18.62 14.09 -15.73
CA VAL A 111 17.62 14.30 -14.67
C VAL A 111 16.29 13.61 -15.02
N ARG A 112 15.72 13.95 -16.18
CA ARG A 112 14.38 13.54 -16.61
C ARG A 112 14.33 13.40 -18.13
N PRO A 113 14.65 12.20 -18.67
CA PRO A 113 14.87 11.99 -20.11
C PRO A 113 13.61 12.08 -20.97
N TYR A 114 12.42 11.84 -20.41
CA TYR A 114 11.21 11.70 -21.21
C TYR A 114 10.28 12.89 -21.07
N VAL A 115 9.71 13.31 -22.20
CA VAL A 115 8.66 14.33 -22.26
C VAL A 115 7.56 13.94 -23.24
N ALA A 116 6.32 14.30 -22.91
CA ALA A 116 5.14 14.20 -23.75
C ALA A 116 4.27 15.45 -23.57
N GLY A 117 3.18 15.53 -24.31
CA GLY A 117 2.22 16.61 -24.16
C GLY A 117 1.07 16.52 -25.14
N ALA A 118 0.20 17.52 -25.10
CA ALA A 118 -0.95 17.67 -25.99
C ALA A 118 -1.45 19.12 -25.97
N VAL A 119 -2.27 19.49 -26.94
CA VAL A 119 -3.00 20.75 -26.94
C VAL A 119 -4.51 20.48 -26.90
N PHE A 120 -5.20 21.12 -25.97
CA PHE A 120 -6.65 21.21 -25.95
C PHE A 120 -7.07 22.52 -26.59
N ARG A 121 -7.77 22.45 -27.74
CA ARG A 121 -8.31 23.63 -28.42
C ARG A 121 -9.74 23.93 -27.98
N ASN A 122 -10.03 25.20 -27.78
CA ASN A 122 -11.36 25.71 -27.43
C ASN A 122 -12.02 24.93 -26.28
N ILE A 123 -11.28 24.68 -25.20
CA ILE A 123 -11.82 24.06 -23.99
C ILE A 123 -12.77 25.03 -23.28
N ARG A 124 -13.90 24.51 -22.79
CA ARG A 124 -14.87 25.28 -22.01
C ARG A 124 -14.75 24.94 -20.53
N PHE A 125 -14.04 25.80 -19.80
CA PHE A 125 -14.01 25.74 -18.35
C PHE A 125 -15.22 26.44 -17.74
N ASP A 126 -15.97 25.69 -16.95
CA ASP A 126 -16.74 26.24 -15.85
C ASP A 126 -15.96 26.00 -14.54
N GLN A 127 -16.47 26.54 -13.42
CA GLN A 127 -15.79 26.39 -12.13
C GLN A 127 -15.64 24.93 -11.71
N ALA A 128 -16.63 24.07 -12.01
CA ALA A 128 -16.63 22.67 -11.60
C ALA A 128 -15.60 21.87 -12.41
N ARG A 129 -15.58 22.03 -13.73
CA ARG A 129 -14.62 21.40 -14.65
C ARG A 129 -13.20 21.87 -14.40
N TYR A 130 -12.99 23.16 -14.11
CA TYR A 130 -11.67 23.67 -13.73
C TYR A 130 -11.18 22.99 -12.45
N ASN A 131 -12.02 22.90 -11.42
CA ASN A 131 -11.67 22.21 -10.19
C ASN A 131 -11.42 20.71 -10.43
N SER A 132 -12.23 20.06 -11.27
CA SER A 132 -12.04 18.65 -11.65
C SER A 132 -10.71 18.43 -12.38
N PHE A 133 -10.32 19.35 -13.27
CA PHE A 133 -9.06 19.31 -14.02
C PHE A 133 -7.84 19.35 -13.10
N ILE A 134 -7.80 20.32 -12.18
CA ILE A 134 -6.73 20.43 -11.19
C ILE A 134 -6.74 19.21 -10.25
N THR A 135 -7.92 18.75 -9.84
CA THR A 135 -8.07 17.58 -8.95
C THR A 135 -7.54 16.31 -9.61
N LEU A 136 -7.82 16.08 -10.90
CA LEU A 136 -7.29 14.93 -11.63
C LEU A 136 -5.76 14.99 -11.71
N GLN A 137 -5.21 16.16 -12.04
CA GLN A 137 -3.77 16.39 -12.08
C GLN A 137 -3.11 16.04 -10.75
N ASP A 138 -3.64 16.56 -9.64
CA ASP A 138 -3.11 16.30 -8.29
C ASP A 138 -3.24 14.83 -7.89
N LYS A 139 -4.34 14.16 -8.25
CA LYS A 139 -4.53 12.73 -7.98
C LYS A 139 -3.54 11.86 -8.73
N LEU A 140 -3.32 12.13 -10.02
CA LEU A 140 -2.32 11.42 -10.81
C LEU A 140 -0.90 11.67 -10.26
N HIS A 141 -0.61 12.89 -9.83
CA HIS A 141 0.65 13.24 -9.17
C HIS A 141 0.89 12.45 -7.88
N GLN A 142 -0.13 12.29 -7.05
CA GLN A 142 -0.03 11.59 -5.77
C GLN A 142 0.08 10.07 -5.96
N ASN A 143 -0.68 9.48 -6.89
CA ASN A 143 -0.75 8.04 -7.11
C ASN A 143 0.29 7.54 -8.13
N ILE A 144 -0.08 7.46 -9.41
CA ILE A 144 0.72 6.78 -10.45
C ILE A 144 2.11 7.41 -10.62
N ALA A 145 2.21 8.73 -10.40
CA ALA A 145 3.46 9.46 -10.51
C ALA A 145 4.35 9.41 -9.25
N ARG A 146 3.89 8.76 -8.16
CA ARG A 146 4.57 8.68 -6.86
C ARG A 146 5.03 10.03 -6.34
N GLN A 147 4.08 10.92 -6.04
CA GLN A 147 4.35 12.28 -5.57
C GLN A 147 5.25 13.06 -6.54
N ARG A 148 4.91 13.02 -7.83
CA ARG A 148 5.65 13.66 -8.93
C ARG A 148 7.06 13.12 -9.20
N THR A 149 7.55 12.15 -8.43
CA THR A 149 8.90 11.59 -8.60
C THR A 149 9.09 11.02 -10.01
N LEU A 150 8.12 10.24 -10.50
CA LEU A 150 8.22 9.56 -11.80
C LEU A 150 7.70 10.40 -12.97
N VAL A 151 6.61 11.15 -12.76
CA VAL A 151 5.92 11.92 -13.80
C VAL A 151 5.48 13.27 -13.22
N SER A 152 5.67 14.36 -13.95
CA SER A 152 5.14 15.68 -13.58
C SER A 152 4.38 16.26 -14.74
N ILE A 153 3.19 16.78 -14.46
CA ILE A 153 2.27 17.38 -15.44
C ILE A 153 2.30 18.88 -15.20
N GLY A 154 2.64 19.63 -16.24
CA GLY A 154 2.39 21.06 -16.32
C GLY A 154 1.26 21.35 -17.31
N THR A 155 0.57 22.45 -17.05
CA THR A 155 -0.59 22.88 -17.82
C THR A 155 -0.50 24.39 -17.95
N HIS A 156 -0.65 24.86 -19.18
CA HIS A 156 -0.33 26.20 -19.58
C HIS A 156 -1.42 26.80 -20.46
N ASP A 157 -1.71 28.09 -20.26
CA ASP A 157 -2.55 28.85 -21.19
C ASP A 157 -1.76 29.13 -22.47
N LEU A 158 -2.12 28.42 -23.56
CA LEU A 158 -1.43 28.50 -24.84
C LEU A 158 -1.56 29.90 -25.48
N ASP A 159 -2.58 30.69 -25.11
CA ASP A 159 -2.76 32.03 -25.68
C ASP A 159 -1.77 33.05 -25.09
N THR A 160 -1.10 32.71 -23.99
CA THR A 160 -0.10 33.55 -23.32
C THR A 160 1.34 33.26 -23.74
N ILE A 161 1.61 32.05 -24.24
CA ILE A 161 2.95 31.57 -24.61
C ILE A 161 3.06 31.34 -26.11
N GLN A 162 4.28 31.28 -26.64
CA GLN A 162 4.50 31.12 -28.08
C GLN A 162 5.54 30.05 -28.39
N GLY A 163 5.17 29.04 -29.18
CA GLY A 163 6.10 28.03 -29.69
C GLY A 163 7.07 28.56 -30.76
N PRO A 164 8.14 27.81 -31.10
CA PRO A 164 8.49 26.49 -30.58
C PRO A 164 8.97 26.55 -29.13
N PHE A 165 8.68 25.49 -28.38
CA PHE A 165 9.08 25.32 -26.99
C PHE A 165 10.39 24.53 -26.89
N THR A 166 11.16 24.72 -25.82
CA THR A 166 12.39 23.94 -25.57
C THR A 166 12.38 23.36 -24.16
N TYR A 167 12.67 22.07 -24.04
CA TYR A 167 12.91 21.38 -22.78
C TYR A 167 14.41 21.21 -22.57
N GLU A 168 14.95 21.87 -21.56
CA GLU A 168 16.37 21.99 -21.26
C GLU A 168 16.66 21.61 -19.81
N ALA A 169 17.92 21.33 -19.47
CA ALA A 169 18.36 21.23 -18.09
C ALA A 169 19.55 22.17 -17.87
N LEU A 170 19.38 23.15 -16.98
CA LEU A 170 20.35 24.24 -16.76
C LEU A 170 20.75 24.31 -15.29
N PRO A 171 21.93 24.89 -14.96
CA PRO A 171 22.29 25.18 -13.58
C PRO A 171 21.22 26.05 -12.89
N PRO A 172 20.90 25.81 -11.60
CA PRO A 172 19.82 26.52 -10.90
C PRO A 172 19.90 28.05 -10.96
N LYS A 173 21.12 28.62 -10.91
CA LYS A 173 21.37 30.07 -10.96
C LYS A 173 20.99 30.74 -12.28
N ASP A 174 20.95 29.96 -13.36
CA ASP A 174 20.72 30.47 -14.71
C ASP A 174 19.22 30.51 -15.07
N ILE A 175 18.37 29.92 -14.22
CA ILE A 175 16.92 29.85 -14.44
C ILE A 175 16.26 30.93 -13.60
N LYS A 176 15.70 31.96 -14.24
CA LYS A 176 15.01 33.08 -13.57
C LYS A 176 13.60 33.23 -14.08
N PHE A 177 12.63 33.18 -13.17
CA PHE A 177 11.22 33.34 -13.52
C PHE A 177 10.38 33.77 -12.33
N ILE A 178 9.09 34.05 -12.58
CA ILE A 178 8.10 34.34 -11.56
C ILE A 178 7.28 33.06 -11.33
N PRO A 179 7.42 32.39 -10.17
CA PRO A 179 6.66 31.19 -9.86
C PRO A 179 5.17 31.47 -9.72
N LEU A 180 4.33 30.45 -9.93
CA LEU A 180 2.88 30.53 -9.80
C LEU A 180 2.43 31.22 -8.49
N ASN A 181 1.53 32.20 -8.60
CA ASN A 181 1.00 32.99 -7.48
C ASN A 181 2.07 33.82 -6.73
N GLN A 182 3.22 34.09 -7.35
CA GLN A 182 4.23 35.01 -6.82
C GLN A 182 4.35 36.24 -7.71
N THR A 183 4.91 37.32 -7.15
CA THR A 183 5.18 38.56 -7.89
C THR A 183 6.67 38.83 -8.06
N LYS A 184 7.51 38.24 -7.19
CA LYS A 184 8.95 38.39 -7.23
C LYS A 184 9.55 37.37 -8.21
N CYS A 185 10.45 37.85 -9.08
CA CYS A 185 11.30 36.97 -9.87
C CYS A 185 12.38 36.36 -8.97
N MET A 186 12.54 35.04 -9.03
CA MET A 186 13.51 34.27 -8.26
C MET A 186 14.31 33.39 -9.20
N ASP A 187 15.54 33.05 -8.80
CA ASP A 187 16.30 31.99 -9.47
C ASP A 187 16.02 30.60 -8.87
N GLY A 188 16.58 29.54 -9.46
CA GLY A 188 16.36 28.17 -9.00
C GLY A 188 16.87 27.88 -7.59
N GLU A 189 17.93 28.53 -7.11
CA GLU A 189 18.44 28.34 -5.74
C GLU A 189 17.56 29.08 -4.73
N GLU A 190 17.24 30.35 -5.02
CA GLU A 190 16.33 31.17 -4.21
C GLU A 190 14.95 30.50 -4.07
N LEU A 191 14.46 29.85 -5.14
CA LEU A 191 13.19 29.14 -5.15
C LEU A 191 13.18 27.96 -4.18
N MET A 192 14.27 27.18 -4.14
CA MET A 192 14.38 26.02 -3.23
C MET A 192 14.39 26.45 -1.77
N GLU A 193 15.07 27.54 -1.44
CA GLU A 193 15.08 28.11 -0.08
C GLU A 193 13.71 28.69 0.28
N PHE A 194 13.06 29.39 -0.65
CA PHE A 194 11.75 30.01 -0.42
C PHE A 194 10.66 28.98 -0.10
N TYR A 195 10.64 27.85 -0.82
CA TYR A 195 9.63 26.81 -0.62
C TYR A 195 10.01 25.73 0.40
N GLU A 196 11.19 25.80 1.04
CA GLU A 196 11.65 24.77 1.99
C GLU A 196 10.69 24.55 3.16
N LYS A 197 10.06 25.63 3.63
CA LYS A 197 9.07 25.61 4.72
C LYS A 197 7.63 25.55 4.22
N ASP A 198 7.42 25.52 2.91
CA ASP A 198 6.08 25.44 2.34
C ASP A 198 5.50 24.04 2.56
N LYS A 199 4.28 23.99 3.11
CA LYS A 199 3.63 22.72 3.46
C LYS A 199 3.29 21.87 2.23
N HIS A 200 3.11 22.49 1.07
CA HIS A 200 2.66 21.80 -0.13
C HIS A 200 3.80 21.47 -1.08
N LEU A 201 4.73 22.40 -1.31
CA LEU A 201 5.83 22.25 -2.26
C LEU A 201 7.11 21.71 -1.61
N GLY A 202 7.33 21.95 -0.30
CA GLY A 202 8.52 21.50 0.42
C GLY A 202 8.76 19.99 0.31
N LYS A 203 7.69 19.19 0.24
CA LYS A 203 7.76 17.74 0.04
C LYS A 203 8.31 17.32 -1.33
N TYR A 204 8.31 18.17 -2.35
CA TYR A 204 8.77 17.82 -3.71
C TYR A 204 10.19 18.32 -4.01
N LEU A 205 10.73 19.26 -3.22
CA LEU A 205 12.02 19.89 -3.51
C LEU A 205 13.16 18.86 -3.58
N HIS A 206 13.16 17.86 -2.69
CA HIS A 206 14.16 16.80 -2.63
C HIS A 206 14.31 15.99 -3.93
N ILE A 207 13.34 16.05 -4.86
CA ILE A 207 13.39 15.30 -6.11
C ILE A 207 14.52 15.81 -7.02
N ILE A 208 14.77 17.13 -7.05
CA ILE A 208 15.81 17.72 -7.89
C ILE A 208 16.81 18.60 -7.12
N ARG A 209 16.61 18.86 -5.82
CA ARG A 209 17.45 19.79 -5.03
C ARG A 209 18.95 19.53 -5.17
N ASP A 210 19.35 18.26 -5.10
CA ASP A 210 20.77 17.84 -5.12
C ASP A 210 21.31 17.63 -6.55
N SER A 211 20.48 17.84 -7.59
CA SER A 211 20.90 17.73 -8.98
C SER A 211 21.74 18.95 -9.40
N PRO A 212 22.84 18.77 -10.16
CA PRO A 212 23.65 19.88 -10.66
C PRO A 212 22.91 20.76 -11.68
N VAL A 213 21.86 20.23 -12.31
CA VAL A 213 21.03 20.92 -13.30
C VAL A 213 19.55 20.68 -13.01
N TYR A 214 18.71 21.69 -13.25
CA TYR A 214 17.26 21.62 -13.08
C TYR A 214 16.56 21.60 -14.44
N PRO A 215 15.53 20.75 -14.61
CA PRO A 215 14.74 20.73 -15.83
C PRO A 215 13.88 22.00 -15.94
N VAL A 216 13.84 22.59 -17.12
CA VAL A 216 13.10 23.82 -17.39
C VAL A 216 12.51 23.78 -18.80
N ILE A 217 11.30 24.34 -18.94
CA ILE A 217 10.62 24.46 -20.23
C ILE A 217 10.51 25.94 -20.58
N TYR A 218 10.99 26.32 -21.76
CA TYR A 218 10.94 27.68 -22.30
C TYR A 218 10.02 27.79 -23.51
N ASP A 219 9.47 28.99 -23.72
CA ASP A 219 8.86 29.40 -24.97
C ASP A 219 9.88 30.00 -25.96
N SER A 220 9.41 30.38 -27.15
CA SER A 220 10.23 31.00 -28.20
C SER A 220 10.86 32.35 -27.80
N LYS A 221 10.29 33.04 -26.80
CA LYS A 221 10.81 34.30 -26.25
C LYS A 221 11.78 34.09 -25.09
N ARG A 222 12.12 32.84 -24.76
CA ARG A 222 12.94 32.46 -23.58
C ARG A 222 12.26 32.80 -22.24
N THR A 223 10.93 32.82 -22.22
CA THR A 223 10.13 32.89 -21.00
C THR A 223 9.98 31.48 -20.42
N VAL A 224 10.23 31.31 -19.12
CA VAL A 224 10.04 30.01 -18.45
C VAL A 224 8.55 29.71 -18.33
N CYS A 225 8.12 28.60 -18.93
CA CYS A 225 6.78 28.04 -18.79
C CYS A 225 6.64 27.26 -17.48
N SER A 226 7.60 26.38 -17.18
CA SER A 226 7.59 25.56 -15.96
C SER A 226 9.00 25.13 -15.54
N LEU A 227 9.14 24.80 -14.26
CA LEU A 227 10.31 24.15 -13.65
C LEU A 227 9.89 22.77 -13.10
N PRO A 228 9.79 21.74 -13.96
CA PRO A 228 9.40 20.41 -13.51
C PRO A 228 10.43 19.83 -12.51
N PRO A 229 10.01 19.05 -11.50
CA PRO A 229 8.64 18.69 -11.11
C PRO A 229 8.01 19.63 -10.06
N ILE A 230 8.57 20.83 -9.85
CA ILE A 230 8.27 21.67 -8.69
C ILE A 230 7.06 22.57 -8.94
N ILE A 231 7.17 23.52 -9.87
CA ILE A 231 6.19 24.60 -10.04
C ILE A 231 6.16 25.13 -11.47
N ASN A 232 5.00 25.63 -11.88
CA ASN A 232 4.81 26.31 -13.16
C ASN A 232 5.08 27.82 -13.04
N GLY A 233 5.33 28.50 -14.15
CA GLY A 233 5.41 29.96 -14.18
C GLY A 233 4.04 30.61 -14.03
N ASP A 234 4.01 31.81 -13.45
CA ASP A 234 2.76 32.58 -13.31
C ASP A 234 2.26 33.11 -14.67
N HIS A 235 3.18 33.37 -15.60
CA HIS A 235 2.87 33.91 -16.94
C HIS A 235 1.92 33.02 -17.74
N SER A 236 2.05 31.70 -17.62
CA SER A 236 1.29 30.70 -18.37
C SER A 236 0.14 30.08 -17.55
N LYS A 237 -0.27 30.74 -16.47
CA LYS A 237 -1.30 30.23 -15.55
C LYS A 237 -2.66 30.05 -16.24
N ILE A 238 -3.23 28.86 -16.09
CA ILE A 238 -4.59 28.56 -16.55
C ILE A 238 -5.66 29.22 -15.65
N THR A 239 -6.67 29.80 -16.29
CA THR A 239 -7.82 30.46 -15.65
C THR A 239 -9.14 29.97 -16.25
N LEU A 240 -10.28 30.38 -15.67
CA LEU A 240 -11.61 30.06 -16.24
C LEU A 240 -11.81 30.64 -17.66
N ASN A 241 -11.05 31.67 -18.02
CA ASN A 241 -11.14 32.32 -19.33
C ASN A 241 -10.26 31.64 -20.38
N THR A 242 -9.34 30.76 -19.96
CA THR A 242 -8.45 30.04 -20.87
C THR A 242 -9.28 29.21 -21.86
N ARG A 243 -8.89 29.25 -23.13
CA ARG A 243 -9.54 28.49 -24.21
C ARG A 243 -8.62 27.48 -24.85
N ASN A 244 -7.32 27.76 -24.91
CA ASN A 244 -6.35 26.85 -25.45
C ASN A 244 -5.38 26.45 -24.34
N VAL A 245 -5.28 25.15 -24.06
CA VAL A 245 -4.38 24.63 -23.03
C VAL A 245 -3.28 23.83 -23.69
N PHE A 246 -2.04 24.23 -23.46
CA PHE A 246 -0.87 23.42 -23.75
C PHE A 246 -0.51 22.63 -22.50
N MET A 247 -0.47 21.31 -22.62
CA MET A 247 -0.09 20.42 -21.53
C MET A 247 1.23 19.75 -21.89
N GLU A 248 2.17 19.81 -20.96
CA GLU A 248 3.45 19.16 -21.07
C GLU A 248 3.71 18.27 -19.85
N ILE A 249 4.29 17.10 -20.10
CA ILE A 249 4.49 16.09 -19.07
C ILE A 249 5.92 15.62 -19.14
N THR A 250 6.67 15.76 -18.06
CA THR A 250 8.06 15.29 -17.95
C THR A 250 8.14 14.07 -17.05
N ALA A 251 9.03 13.13 -17.34
CA ALA A 251 9.10 11.88 -16.60
C ALA A 251 10.49 11.22 -16.61
N THR A 252 10.69 10.35 -15.62
CA THR A 252 11.78 9.36 -15.59
C THR A 252 11.33 7.99 -16.12
N ASP A 253 10.02 7.75 -16.20
CA ASP A 253 9.41 6.49 -16.65
C ASP A 253 8.54 6.73 -17.90
N LYS A 254 8.92 6.14 -19.03
CA LYS A 254 8.25 6.31 -20.33
C LYS A 254 6.82 5.73 -20.34
N THR A 255 6.61 4.56 -19.74
CA THR A 255 5.30 3.91 -19.74
C THR A 255 4.30 4.70 -18.91
N LYS A 256 4.70 5.17 -17.73
CA LYS A 256 3.83 6.00 -16.88
C LYS A 256 3.56 7.37 -17.50
N LEU A 257 4.54 7.93 -18.19
CA LEU A 257 4.36 9.17 -18.97
C LEU A 257 3.22 9.03 -19.99
N GLU A 258 3.24 7.95 -20.78
CA GLU A 258 2.21 7.69 -21.79
C GLU A 258 0.82 7.47 -21.15
N VAL A 259 0.75 6.70 -20.07
CA VAL A 259 -0.52 6.48 -19.34
C VAL A 259 -1.07 7.79 -18.80
N VAL A 260 -0.26 8.59 -18.09
CA VAL A 260 -0.71 9.87 -17.53
C VAL A 260 -1.14 10.84 -18.62
N ASN A 261 -0.40 10.90 -19.73
CA ASN A 261 -0.77 11.72 -20.89
C ASN A 261 -2.12 11.29 -21.46
N ASN A 262 -2.30 9.99 -21.73
CA ASN A 262 -3.53 9.46 -22.29
C ASN A 262 -4.73 9.71 -21.35
N ILE A 263 -4.59 9.52 -20.04
CA ILE A 263 -5.68 9.77 -19.08
C ILE A 263 -6.07 11.25 -19.05
N MET A 264 -5.12 12.17 -18.90
CA MET A 264 -5.43 13.61 -18.90
C MET A 264 -6.13 14.04 -20.19
N VAL A 265 -5.60 13.58 -21.32
CA VAL A 265 -6.09 13.90 -22.66
C VAL A 265 -7.50 13.35 -22.90
N THR A 266 -7.71 12.07 -22.63
CA THR A 266 -9.01 11.42 -22.85
C THR A 266 -10.10 12.01 -21.96
N MET A 267 -9.81 12.21 -20.67
CA MET A 267 -10.80 12.72 -19.72
C MET A 267 -11.25 14.14 -20.04
N PHE A 268 -10.35 15.03 -20.45
CA PHE A 268 -10.72 16.44 -20.70
C PHE A 268 -11.03 16.79 -22.15
N SER A 269 -10.74 15.89 -23.08
CA SER A 269 -11.20 16.03 -24.47
C SER A 269 -12.72 16.08 -24.63
N GLN A 270 -13.51 15.65 -23.64
CA GLN A 270 -14.97 15.83 -23.69
C GLN A 270 -15.44 17.27 -23.43
N CYS A 271 -14.54 18.14 -22.94
CA CYS A 271 -14.84 19.53 -22.62
C CYS A 271 -14.45 20.51 -23.75
N THR A 272 -13.95 20.03 -24.88
CA THR A 272 -13.63 20.82 -26.08
C THR A 272 -14.89 21.09 -26.90
N ASP A 273 -14.86 22.13 -27.74
CA ASP A 273 -15.98 22.48 -28.64
C ASP A 273 -16.38 21.32 -29.58
N GLU A 274 -15.39 20.60 -30.09
CA GLU A 274 -15.57 19.30 -30.75
C GLU A 274 -15.20 18.19 -29.76
N PRO A 275 -16.18 17.49 -29.15
CA PRO A 275 -15.88 16.49 -28.11
C PRO A 275 -14.97 15.38 -28.62
N PHE A 276 -14.08 14.91 -27.72
CA PHE A 276 -13.12 13.84 -27.94
C PHE A 276 -12.10 14.13 -29.05
N THR A 277 -11.78 15.40 -29.29
CA THR A 277 -10.74 15.84 -30.24
C THR A 277 -9.54 16.45 -29.51
N ILE A 278 -8.35 16.13 -30.00
CA ILE A 278 -7.09 16.49 -29.35
C ILE A 278 -6.08 16.90 -30.42
N GLU A 279 -5.41 18.03 -30.21
CA GLU A 279 -4.32 18.47 -31.09
C GLU A 279 -3.00 17.84 -30.62
N PRO A 280 -2.31 17.09 -31.50
CA PRO A 280 -1.01 16.50 -31.17
C PRO A 280 0.08 17.57 -31.21
N ILE A 281 1.18 17.30 -30.52
CA ILE A 281 2.41 18.11 -30.58
C ILE A 281 3.56 17.28 -31.16
N LYS A 282 4.51 17.97 -31.77
CA LYS A 282 5.74 17.37 -32.29
C LYS A 282 6.85 17.46 -31.24
N ILE A 283 7.27 16.32 -30.71
CA ILE A 283 8.48 16.21 -29.89
C ILE A 283 9.68 16.05 -30.82
N VAL A 284 10.65 16.94 -30.71
CA VAL A 284 11.91 16.88 -31.47
C VAL A 284 13.03 16.55 -30.51
N SER A 285 13.49 15.31 -30.56
CA SER A 285 14.55 14.77 -29.72
C SER A 285 15.62 14.13 -30.61
N GLU A 286 16.35 14.96 -31.35
CA GLU A 286 17.33 14.49 -32.35
C GLU A 286 18.52 13.77 -31.71
N HIS A 287 18.89 14.13 -30.49
CA HIS A 287 20.06 13.62 -29.80
C HIS A 287 19.96 12.12 -29.44
N ASN A 288 18.76 11.58 -29.29
CA ASN A 288 18.50 10.18 -28.95
C ASN A 288 17.53 9.47 -29.91
N GLY A 289 17.17 10.12 -31.02
CA GLY A 289 16.29 9.54 -32.04
C GLY A 289 14.82 9.35 -31.61
N GLU A 290 14.38 9.93 -30.50
CA GLU A 290 13.02 9.76 -29.95
C GLU A 290 12.04 10.85 -30.43
N SER A 291 12.27 11.42 -31.61
CA SER A 291 11.37 12.41 -32.21
C SER A 291 10.06 11.76 -32.64
N ARG A 292 8.93 12.27 -32.15
CA ARG A 292 7.61 11.64 -32.34
C ARG A 292 6.47 12.66 -32.23
N GLN A 293 5.30 12.29 -32.74
CA GLN A 293 4.07 13.04 -32.48
C GLN A 293 3.33 12.40 -31.29
N VAL A 294 2.82 13.23 -30.38
CA VAL A 294 2.11 12.78 -29.18
C VAL A 294 0.88 13.65 -28.92
N PRO A 295 -0.21 13.11 -28.36
CA PRO A 295 -0.46 11.69 -28.10
C PRO A 295 -0.84 10.92 -29.39
N THR A 296 -0.48 9.64 -29.47
CA THR A 296 -0.87 8.77 -30.60
C THR A 296 -2.32 8.29 -30.48
N LEU A 297 -2.80 8.07 -29.24
CA LEU A 297 -4.15 7.58 -28.90
C LEU A 297 -4.58 6.29 -29.62
N GLU A 298 -3.65 5.49 -30.13
CA GLU A 298 -3.92 4.20 -30.76
C GLU A 298 -4.36 3.16 -29.72
N PRO A 299 -5.56 2.55 -29.88
CA PRO A 299 -5.99 1.45 -29.02
C PRO A 299 -5.06 0.24 -29.16
N ARG A 300 -4.85 -0.48 -28.05
CA ARG A 300 -4.11 -1.75 -28.06
C ARG A 300 -5.07 -2.89 -28.45
N THR A 301 -4.55 -3.92 -29.11
CA THR A 301 -5.32 -5.14 -29.39
C THR A 301 -4.84 -6.28 -28.51
N ALA A 302 -5.77 -7.06 -27.97
CA ALA A 302 -5.49 -8.28 -27.23
C ALA A 302 -6.47 -9.38 -27.65
N GLN A 303 -6.08 -10.62 -27.38
CA GLN A 303 -6.93 -11.79 -27.61
C GLN A 303 -7.27 -12.47 -26.29
N ALA A 304 -8.50 -12.97 -26.18
CA ALA A 304 -8.96 -13.74 -25.03
C ALA A 304 -9.74 -14.97 -25.49
N SER A 305 -9.54 -16.11 -24.82
CA SER A 305 -10.29 -17.34 -25.09
C SER A 305 -11.62 -17.33 -24.33
N ILE A 306 -12.71 -17.66 -25.03
CA ILE A 306 -14.06 -17.80 -24.46
C ILE A 306 -14.07 -19.01 -23.52
N ALA A 307 -13.45 -20.13 -23.91
CA ALA A 307 -13.30 -21.29 -23.06
C ALA A 307 -12.57 -20.95 -21.74
N TYR A 308 -11.51 -20.14 -21.79
CA TYR A 308 -10.82 -19.68 -20.60
C TYR A 308 -11.72 -18.83 -19.68
N ILE A 309 -12.45 -17.86 -20.26
CA ILE A 309 -13.39 -17.01 -19.51
C ILE A 309 -14.46 -17.88 -18.82
N ASN A 310 -15.08 -18.79 -19.56
CA ASN A 310 -16.10 -19.71 -19.05
C ASN A 310 -15.55 -20.64 -17.97
N GLN A 311 -14.35 -21.18 -18.16
CA GLN A 311 -13.70 -22.05 -17.16
C GLN A 311 -13.42 -21.32 -15.85
N CYS A 312 -12.98 -20.05 -15.90
CA CYS A 312 -12.67 -19.27 -14.71
C CYS A 312 -13.94 -18.81 -13.97
N THR A 313 -14.93 -18.35 -14.72
CA THR A 313 -16.18 -17.77 -14.18
C THR A 313 -17.25 -18.81 -13.85
N GLY A 314 -17.11 -20.03 -14.37
CA GLY A 314 -18.13 -21.08 -14.29
C GLY A 314 -19.34 -20.85 -15.21
N LEU A 315 -19.28 -19.84 -16.09
CA LEU A 315 -20.35 -19.52 -17.02
C LEU A 315 -20.28 -20.37 -18.30
N SER A 316 -21.34 -20.28 -19.11
CA SER A 316 -21.43 -20.89 -20.45
C SER A 316 -21.78 -19.83 -21.48
N LEU A 317 -20.97 -18.76 -21.54
CA LEU A 317 -21.20 -17.63 -22.43
C LEU A 317 -20.88 -17.99 -23.89
N SER A 318 -21.70 -17.50 -24.80
CA SER A 318 -21.37 -17.45 -26.23
C SER A 318 -20.46 -16.25 -26.54
N GLY A 319 -19.72 -16.30 -27.66
CA GLY A 319 -18.88 -15.17 -28.09
C GLY A 319 -19.62 -13.82 -28.17
N PRO A 320 -20.81 -13.75 -28.78
CA PRO A 320 -21.63 -12.54 -28.78
C PRO A 320 -22.04 -12.04 -27.39
N ASP A 321 -22.37 -12.95 -26.46
CA ASP A 321 -22.74 -12.58 -25.09
C ASP A 321 -21.55 -12.02 -24.33
N ALA A 322 -20.37 -12.64 -24.47
CA ALA A 322 -19.13 -12.14 -23.90
C ALA A 322 -18.76 -10.75 -24.45
N CYS A 323 -18.93 -10.53 -25.76
CA CYS A 323 -18.72 -9.20 -26.38
C CYS A 323 -19.69 -8.13 -25.82
N LYS A 324 -20.95 -8.51 -25.55
CA LYS A 324 -21.94 -7.60 -24.95
C LYS A 324 -21.56 -7.20 -23.52
N LEU A 325 -21.03 -8.13 -22.74
CA LEU A 325 -20.54 -7.87 -21.38
C LEU A 325 -19.29 -6.97 -21.41
N LEU A 326 -18.31 -7.28 -22.25
CA LEU A 326 -17.12 -6.45 -22.45
C LEU A 326 -17.46 -5.02 -22.88
N LYS A 327 -18.49 -4.86 -23.72
CA LYS A 327 -18.98 -3.53 -24.12
C LYS A 327 -19.42 -2.68 -22.92
N LYS A 328 -20.03 -3.27 -21.89
CA LYS A 328 -20.40 -2.55 -20.65
C LYS A 328 -19.18 -2.06 -19.86
N MET A 329 -18.02 -2.70 -20.02
CA MET A 329 -16.75 -2.28 -19.42
C MET A 329 -15.91 -1.39 -20.34
N ALA A 330 -16.55 -0.79 -21.36
CA ALA A 330 -15.93 0.05 -22.37
C ALA A 330 -14.87 -0.66 -23.23
N LEU A 331 -14.92 -1.99 -23.34
CA LEU A 331 -14.06 -2.77 -24.22
C LEU A 331 -14.82 -3.16 -25.49
N SER A 332 -14.28 -2.79 -26.65
CA SER A 332 -14.84 -3.22 -27.93
C SER A 332 -14.28 -4.58 -28.30
N ALA A 333 -15.13 -5.59 -28.41
CA ALA A 333 -14.72 -6.96 -28.73
C ALA A 333 -15.53 -7.51 -29.91
N LYS A 334 -14.89 -8.39 -30.68
CA LYS A 334 -15.52 -9.18 -31.74
C LYS A 334 -15.02 -10.61 -31.65
N VAL A 335 -15.83 -11.57 -32.08
CA VAL A 335 -15.36 -12.95 -32.29
C VAL A 335 -14.35 -12.92 -33.44
N SER A 336 -13.20 -13.57 -33.24
CA SER A 336 -12.12 -13.57 -34.21
C SER A 336 -12.52 -14.33 -35.48
N GLU A 337 -12.08 -13.84 -36.64
CA GLU A 337 -12.25 -14.56 -37.91
C GLU A 337 -11.44 -15.87 -37.95
N THR A 338 -10.45 -16.01 -37.06
CA THR A 338 -9.52 -17.15 -37.03
C THR A 338 -10.04 -18.34 -36.22
N SER A 339 -10.89 -18.10 -35.22
CA SER A 339 -11.40 -19.13 -34.32
C SER A 339 -12.65 -18.66 -33.58
N ASP A 340 -13.67 -19.53 -33.53
CA ASP A 340 -14.91 -19.31 -32.79
C ASP A 340 -14.72 -19.24 -31.26
N ASP A 341 -13.58 -19.68 -30.73
CA ASP A 341 -13.23 -19.60 -29.30
C ASP A 341 -12.48 -18.32 -28.93
N THR A 342 -12.00 -17.54 -29.91
CA THR A 342 -11.14 -16.38 -29.66
C THR A 342 -11.92 -15.08 -29.82
N LEU A 343 -11.76 -14.16 -28.86
CA LEU A 343 -12.24 -12.78 -28.94
C LEU A 343 -11.07 -11.85 -29.28
N ASP A 344 -11.22 -11.06 -30.34
CA ASP A 344 -10.34 -9.94 -30.65
C ASP A 344 -10.87 -8.70 -29.90
N VAL A 345 -10.13 -8.26 -28.89
CA VAL A 345 -10.50 -7.18 -27.98
C VAL A 345 -9.65 -5.94 -28.27
N THR A 346 -10.32 -4.83 -28.54
CA THR A 346 -9.73 -3.50 -28.68
C THR A 346 -9.78 -2.79 -27.34
N ILE A 347 -8.61 -2.59 -26.74
CA ILE A 347 -8.41 -1.97 -25.45
C ILE A 347 -8.21 -0.46 -25.67
N PRO A 348 -9.12 0.39 -25.15
CA PRO A 348 -8.97 1.83 -25.27
C PRO A 348 -7.75 2.30 -24.46
N VAL A 349 -7.16 3.42 -24.88
CA VAL A 349 -5.98 3.99 -24.21
C VAL A 349 -6.22 4.45 -22.77
N THR A 350 -7.50 4.52 -22.35
CA THR A 350 -7.91 4.74 -20.96
C THR A 350 -7.66 3.53 -20.06
N ARG A 351 -7.63 2.31 -20.61
CA ARG A 351 -7.47 1.05 -19.88
C ARG A 351 -6.03 0.55 -19.95
N ALA A 352 -5.19 1.16 -19.12
CA ALA A 352 -3.79 0.78 -18.97
C ALA A 352 -3.59 -0.49 -18.10
N ASP A 353 -4.61 -0.86 -17.33
CA ASP A 353 -4.66 -2.00 -16.43
C ASP A 353 -4.74 -3.36 -17.15
N ILE A 354 -5.25 -3.39 -18.38
CA ILE A 354 -5.39 -4.64 -19.14
C ILE A 354 -4.04 -5.03 -19.75
N LEU A 355 -3.46 -6.12 -19.23
CA LEU A 355 -2.16 -6.66 -19.61
C LEU A 355 -2.25 -8.14 -20.03
N HIS A 356 -3.30 -8.84 -19.62
CA HIS A 356 -3.50 -10.27 -19.84
C HIS A 356 -4.98 -10.60 -20.10
N GLN A 357 -5.26 -11.76 -20.70
CA GLN A 357 -6.65 -12.24 -20.89
C GLN A 357 -7.41 -12.43 -19.57
N ALA A 358 -6.70 -12.50 -18.44
CA ALA A 358 -7.29 -12.55 -17.10
C ALA A 358 -8.00 -11.24 -16.74
N ASP A 359 -7.47 -10.09 -17.15
CA ASP A 359 -8.09 -8.78 -16.90
C ASP A 359 -9.36 -8.61 -17.75
N ILE A 360 -9.37 -9.19 -18.95
CA ILE A 360 -10.57 -9.26 -19.81
C ILE A 360 -11.63 -10.17 -19.16
N MET A 361 -11.21 -11.30 -18.59
CA MET A 361 -12.09 -12.21 -17.85
C MET A 361 -12.68 -11.55 -16.59
N GLU A 362 -11.88 -10.77 -15.86
CA GLU A 362 -12.34 -9.97 -14.71
C GLU A 362 -13.45 -9.01 -15.14
N ASP A 363 -13.24 -8.23 -16.20
CA ASP A 363 -14.25 -7.30 -16.72
C ASP A 363 -15.54 -8.02 -17.15
N VAL A 364 -15.45 -9.22 -17.74
CA VAL A 364 -16.63 -10.03 -18.05
C VAL A 364 -17.39 -10.42 -16.77
N ALA A 365 -16.66 -10.84 -15.74
CA ALA A 365 -17.25 -11.22 -14.46
C ALA A 365 -17.94 -10.03 -13.77
N ILE A 366 -17.30 -8.84 -13.78
CA ILE A 366 -17.88 -7.60 -13.22
C ILE A 366 -19.15 -7.23 -14.00
N ALA A 367 -19.09 -7.22 -15.34
CA ALA A 367 -20.23 -6.89 -16.19
C ALA A 367 -21.42 -7.87 -16.07
N HIS A 368 -21.13 -9.14 -15.75
CA HIS A 368 -22.14 -10.14 -15.47
C HIS A 368 -22.75 -9.97 -14.07
N GLY A 369 -21.95 -9.53 -13.11
CA GLY A 369 -22.31 -9.42 -11.70
C GLY A 369 -21.81 -10.63 -10.91
N PHE A 370 -20.95 -10.38 -9.92
CA PHE A 370 -20.31 -11.45 -9.12
C PHE A 370 -21.33 -12.28 -8.33
N ASN A 371 -22.41 -11.66 -7.86
CA ASN A 371 -23.47 -12.35 -7.10
C ASN A 371 -24.25 -13.36 -7.95
N GLU A 372 -24.26 -13.19 -9.27
CA GLU A 372 -24.96 -14.06 -10.22
C GLU A 372 -24.08 -15.21 -10.73
N LEU A 373 -22.80 -15.24 -10.34
CA LEU A 373 -21.90 -16.33 -10.73
C LEU A 373 -22.30 -17.64 -10.02
N PRO A 374 -22.24 -18.78 -10.72
CA PRO A 374 -22.63 -20.06 -10.16
C PRO A 374 -21.68 -20.47 -9.02
N ARG A 375 -22.23 -20.63 -7.82
CA ARG A 375 -21.48 -21.13 -6.67
C ARG A 375 -21.30 -22.65 -6.80
N SER A 376 -20.06 -23.10 -6.85
CA SER A 376 -19.73 -24.53 -6.86
C SER A 376 -18.69 -24.85 -5.81
N PHE A 377 -18.72 -26.07 -5.27
CA PHE A 377 -17.69 -26.58 -4.38
C PHE A 377 -16.73 -27.48 -5.18
N PRO A 378 -15.41 -27.38 -5.02
CA PRO A 378 -14.45 -28.20 -5.76
C PRO A 378 -14.63 -29.69 -5.42
N SER A 379 -15.27 -30.43 -6.32
CA SER A 379 -15.63 -31.86 -6.15
C SER A 379 -14.44 -32.82 -6.10
N LYS A 380 -13.23 -32.37 -6.45
CA LYS A 380 -12.00 -33.19 -6.50
C LYS A 380 -11.05 -32.99 -5.31
N SER A 381 -11.45 -32.28 -4.27
CA SER A 381 -10.55 -31.89 -3.16
C SER A 381 -10.72 -32.73 -1.88
N GLY A 382 -10.78 -34.07 -2.02
CA GLY A 382 -10.69 -34.98 -0.87
C GLY A 382 -9.28 -34.98 -0.28
N THR A 383 -8.93 -33.94 0.48
CA THR A 383 -7.62 -33.84 1.15
C THR A 383 -7.75 -34.25 2.61
N ILE A 384 -6.74 -34.96 3.13
CA ILE A 384 -6.64 -35.26 4.56
C ILE A 384 -5.83 -34.13 5.19
N ALA A 385 -6.47 -33.36 6.07
CA ALA A 385 -5.78 -32.31 6.81
C ALA A 385 -4.86 -32.92 7.89
N GLN A 386 -3.65 -32.38 8.03
CA GLN A 386 -2.73 -32.73 9.10
C GLN A 386 -2.28 -31.45 9.82
N PRO A 387 -2.36 -31.39 11.16
CA PRO A 387 -1.88 -30.24 11.89
C PRO A 387 -0.35 -30.21 11.87
N LEU A 388 0.23 -29.00 11.82
CA LEU A 388 1.65 -28.81 12.04
C LEU A 388 1.99 -29.26 13.47
N PRO A 389 2.96 -30.18 13.69
CA PRO A 389 3.22 -30.76 15.01
C PRO A 389 3.43 -29.73 16.12
N ILE A 390 4.18 -28.66 15.86
CA ILE A 390 4.44 -27.60 16.84
C ILE A 390 3.19 -26.83 17.26
N ASN A 391 2.24 -26.61 16.34
CA ASN A 391 0.98 -25.95 16.68
C ASN A 391 0.10 -26.88 17.52
N LYS A 392 0.05 -28.17 17.17
CA LYS A 392 -0.68 -29.17 17.96
C LYS A 392 -0.12 -29.27 19.38
N LEU A 393 1.21 -29.29 19.52
CA LEU A 393 1.87 -29.28 20.83
C LEU A 393 1.53 -28.00 21.61
N GLY A 394 1.61 -26.84 20.95
CA GLY A 394 1.24 -25.56 21.56
C GLY A 394 -0.20 -25.55 22.08
N ASP A 395 -1.16 -26.05 21.31
CA ASP A 395 -2.57 -26.13 21.71
C ASP A 395 -2.80 -27.06 22.90
N ILE A 396 -2.06 -28.18 22.96
CA ILE A 396 -2.10 -29.08 24.13
C ILE A 396 -1.57 -28.36 25.37
N ILE A 397 -0.42 -27.69 25.28
CA ILE A 397 0.17 -26.94 26.40
C ILE A 397 -0.77 -25.82 26.88
N ARG A 398 -1.41 -25.10 25.95
CA ARG A 398 -2.44 -24.09 26.29
C ARG A 398 -3.59 -24.71 27.07
N GLY A 399 -4.11 -25.84 26.60
CA GLY A 399 -5.18 -26.57 27.27
C GLY A 399 -4.81 -26.97 28.70
N GLU A 400 -3.62 -27.54 28.90
CA GLU A 400 -3.15 -27.96 30.23
C GLU A 400 -2.91 -26.77 31.18
N ALA A 401 -2.29 -25.69 30.70
CA ALA A 401 -2.07 -24.49 31.51
C ALA A 401 -3.40 -23.83 31.91
N ALA A 402 -4.36 -23.77 31.00
CA ALA A 402 -5.71 -23.28 31.28
C ALA A 402 -6.43 -24.16 32.32
N MET A 403 -6.34 -25.49 32.21
CA MET A 403 -6.91 -26.42 33.20
C MET A 403 -6.21 -26.32 34.56
N ALA A 404 -4.94 -25.93 34.60
CA ALA A 404 -4.21 -25.59 35.83
C ALA A 404 -4.60 -24.22 36.42
N GLY A 405 -5.58 -23.53 35.81
CA GLY A 405 -6.12 -22.26 36.29
C GLY A 405 -5.23 -21.06 36.00
N TRP A 406 -4.44 -21.13 34.93
CA TRP A 406 -3.69 -20.01 34.37
C TRP A 406 -4.46 -19.35 33.22
N THR A 407 -4.25 -18.06 33.01
CA THR A 407 -4.92 -17.28 31.96
C THR A 407 -3.95 -17.02 30.82
N GLU A 408 -4.34 -17.38 29.59
CA GLU A 408 -3.51 -17.07 28.42
C GLU A 408 -3.54 -15.58 28.11
N VAL A 409 -2.40 -15.01 27.73
CA VAL A 409 -2.26 -13.63 27.27
C VAL A 409 -1.63 -13.58 25.88
N LEU A 410 -1.88 -12.49 25.16
CA LEU A 410 -1.37 -12.27 23.81
C LEU A 410 -0.55 -10.97 23.79
N THR A 411 0.77 -11.10 23.81
CA THR A 411 1.67 -9.94 23.85
C THR A 411 2.17 -9.57 22.44
N PHE A 412 2.63 -8.33 22.28
CA PHE A 412 3.22 -7.89 21.01
C PHE A 412 4.54 -8.61 20.73
N ALA A 413 4.76 -8.99 19.48
CA ALA A 413 6.04 -9.56 19.03
C ALA A 413 7.16 -8.51 18.94
N LEU A 414 6.80 -7.23 18.86
CA LEU A 414 7.75 -6.10 18.85
C LEU A 414 7.79 -5.45 20.22
N CYS A 415 9.00 -5.10 20.65
CA CYS A 415 9.25 -4.42 21.93
C CYS A 415 10.39 -3.40 21.80
N SER A 416 10.56 -2.58 22.83
CA SER A 416 11.73 -1.70 22.91
C SER A 416 12.99 -2.51 23.18
N HIS A 417 14.14 -1.96 22.78
CA HIS A 417 15.43 -2.60 23.05
C HIS A 417 15.69 -2.76 24.55
N ASP A 418 15.35 -1.73 25.34
CA ASP A 418 15.56 -1.73 26.79
C ASP A 418 14.68 -2.77 27.50
N GLU A 419 13.40 -2.92 27.10
CA GLU A 419 12.51 -3.94 27.66
C GLU A 419 13.02 -5.37 27.42
N ASN A 420 13.60 -5.62 26.25
CA ASN A 420 14.09 -6.95 25.88
C ASN A 420 15.42 -7.32 26.56
N PHE A 421 16.21 -6.32 26.98
CA PHE A 421 17.55 -6.50 27.54
C PHE A 421 17.72 -5.83 28.90
N SER A 422 17.90 -4.51 28.92
CA SER A 422 18.29 -3.77 30.13
C SER A 422 17.31 -3.95 31.28
N TRP A 423 16.00 -3.96 31.02
CA TRP A 423 14.98 -4.02 32.07
C TRP A 423 14.89 -5.39 32.72
N VAL A 424 15.28 -6.44 32.00
CA VAL A 424 15.42 -7.81 32.49
C VAL A 424 16.86 -8.13 32.92
N ASN A 425 17.70 -7.11 33.14
CA ASN A 425 19.12 -7.22 33.52
C ASN A 425 20.01 -8.03 32.55
N ARG A 426 19.61 -8.15 31.28
CA ARG A 426 20.40 -8.83 30.23
C ARG A 426 21.15 -7.81 29.40
N LYS A 427 22.33 -8.19 28.91
CA LYS A 427 23.11 -7.38 27.96
C LYS A 427 22.81 -7.84 26.54
N ASP A 428 22.62 -6.89 25.63
CA ASP A 428 22.54 -7.18 24.20
C ASP A 428 23.93 -7.60 23.70
N ASP A 429 24.03 -8.83 23.20
CA ASP A 429 25.24 -9.38 22.58
C ASP A 429 25.45 -8.84 21.16
N GLY A 430 24.47 -8.13 20.59
CA GLY A 430 24.44 -7.64 19.22
C GLY A 430 24.13 -8.72 18.18
N THR A 431 24.18 -9.99 18.57
CA THR A 431 24.07 -11.17 17.71
C THR A 431 22.75 -11.89 17.82
N THR A 432 21.95 -11.67 18.87
CA THR A 432 20.72 -12.42 19.13
C THR A 432 19.46 -11.72 18.61
N ALA A 433 19.23 -10.45 18.95
CA ALA A 433 17.98 -9.76 18.60
C ALA A 433 17.96 -9.21 17.15
N VAL A 434 16.80 -9.34 16.49
CA VAL A 434 16.49 -8.70 15.21
C VAL A 434 16.03 -7.26 15.45
N LYS A 435 16.70 -6.29 14.82
CA LYS A 435 16.44 -4.84 14.97
C LYS A 435 15.72 -4.28 13.75
N LEU A 436 14.71 -3.45 13.97
CA LEU A 436 13.97 -2.77 12.90
C LEU A 436 14.77 -1.55 12.42
N ALA A 437 14.82 -1.32 11.10
CA ALA A 437 15.60 -0.23 10.51
C ALA A 437 15.02 1.15 10.82
N ASN A 438 13.70 1.33 10.63
CA ASN A 438 12.99 2.61 10.79
C ASN A 438 11.73 2.42 11.66
N PRO A 439 11.87 2.16 12.97
CA PRO A 439 10.73 1.97 13.85
C PRO A 439 9.97 3.31 14.02
N LYS A 440 8.63 3.27 13.93
CA LYS A 440 7.79 4.47 14.11
C LYS A 440 7.75 4.94 15.57
N THR A 441 7.87 4.02 16.51
CA THR A 441 7.84 4.27 17.96
C THR A 441 9.01 3.56 18.61
N VAL A 442 9.47 4.08 19.76
CA VAL A 442 10.54 3.47 20.56
C VAL A 442 10.12 2.08 21.08
N GLU A 443 8.82 1.85 21.24
CA GLU A 443 8.27 0.58 21.69
C GLU A 443 8.40 -0.57 20.67
N PHE A 444 8.77 -0.29 19.41
CA PHE A 444 8.85 -1.29 18.34
C PHE A 444 10.25 -1.34 17.69
N GLN A 445 11.30 -1.29 18.49
CA GLN A 445 12.69 -1.29 18.01
C GLN A 445 13.21 -2.68 17.64
N VAL A 446 12.79 -3.72 18.36
CA VAL A 446 13.30 -5.09 18.19
C VAL A 446 12.18 -6.12 18.19
N VAL A 447 12.44 -7.25 17.55
CA VAL A 447 11.61 -8.46 17.72
C VAL A 447 11.97 -9.08 19.07
N ARG A 448 10.97 -9.46 19.86
CA ARG A 448 11.17 -10.08 21.18
C ARG A 448 12.01 -11.35 21.07
N THR A 449 12.97 -11.51 21.97
CA THR A 449 13.80 -12.73 22.08
C THR A 449 13.37 -13.62 23.24
N SER A 450 12.39 -13.17 24.01
CA SER A 450 11.79 -13.85 25.17
C SER A 450 10.34 -13.36 25.30
N LEU A 451 9.46 -14.20 25.84
CA LEU A 451 8.08 -13.83 26.15
C LEU A 451 7.97 -13.07 27.49
N LEU A 452 8.98 -13.16 28.35
CA LEU A 452 8.97 -12.59 29.70
C LEU A 452 8.65 -11.08 29.73
N PRO A 453 9.27 -10.20 28.91
CA PRO A 453 8.96 -8.77 28.95
C PRO A 453 7.49 -8.47 28.66
N GLY A 454 6.88 -9.22 27.73
CA GLY A 454 5.45 -9.09 27.40
C GLY A 454 4.54 -9.48 28.57
N LEU A 455 4.88 -10.57 29.26
CA LEU A 455 4.15 -11.00 30.46
C LEU A 455 4.23 -9.95 31.57
N LEU A 456 5.42 -9.39 31.82
CA LEU A 456 5.61 -8.36 32.84
C LEU A 456 4.85 -7.06 32.54
N LYS A 457 4.86 -6.61 31.28
CA LYS A 457 4.02 -5.48 30.84
C LYS A 457 2.53 -5.76 31.07
N THR A 458 2.09 -6.98 30.76
CA THR A 458 0.68 -7.35 30.98
C THR A 458 0.30 -7.28 32.46
N ILE A 459 1.17 -7.77 33.35
CA ILE A 459 0.97 -7.65 34.81
C ILE A 459 0.95 -6.18 35.24
N ARG A 460 1.87 -5.35 34.72
CA ARG A 460 1.96 -3.91 35.02
C ARG A 460 0.65 -3.20 34.70
N GLU A 461 0.10 -3.41 33.51
CA GLU A 461 -1.17 -2.79 33.08
C GLU A 461 -2.37 -3.31 33.89
N ASN A 462 -2.26 -4.51 34.48
CA ASN A 462 -3.31 -5.15 35.27
C ASN A 462 -3.05 -5.14 36.79
N LYS A 463 -2.17 -4.25 37.29
CA LYS A 463 -1.80 -4.19 38.72
C LYS A 463 -2.96 -3.94 39.69
N ASN A 464 -4.08 -3.41 39.20
CA ASN A 464 -5.30 -3.16 39.98
C ASN A 464 -6.20 -4.40 40.09
N HIS A 465 -5.88 -5.48 39.39
CA HIS A 465 -6.64 -6.72 39.45
C HIS A 465 -6.40 -7.44 40.80
N SER A 466 -7.32 -8.32 41.18
CA SER A 466 -7.15 -9.17 42.35
C SER A 466 -5.93 -10.07 42.22
N LEU A 467 -5.10 -10.08 43.27
CA LEU A 467 -3.99 -11.01 43.40
C LEU A 467 -4.49 -12.37 43.89
N PRO A 468 -3.84 -13.48 43.50
CA PRO A 468 -2.68 -13.55 42.60
C PRO A 468 -3.07 -13.53 41.11
N ILE A 469 -2.21 -12.94 40.28
CA ILE A 469 -2.31 -12.98 38.81
C ILE A 469 -1.48 -14.15 38.30
N LYS A 470 -2.12 -15.03 37.52
CA LYS A 470 -1.52 -16.20 36.87
C LYS A 470 -1.70 -16.09 35.36
N ILE A 471 -0.64 -15.74 34.66
CA ILE A 471 -0.69 -15.61 33.20
C ILE A 471 0.34 -16.45 32.50
N PHE A 472 0.03 -16.89 31.28
CA PHE A 472 0.96 -17.62 30.42
C PHE A 472 0.76 -17.23 28.96
N GLU A 473 1.76 -17.52 28.13
CA GLU A 473 1.69 -17.35 26.68
C GLU A 473 2.45 -18.50 26.00
N VAL A 474 1.90 -19.00 24.89
CA VAL A 474 2.60 -19.92 23.97
C VAL A 474 2.73 -19.22 22.62
N SER A 475 3.92 -18.74 22.29
CA SER A 475 4.13 -17.94 21.08
C SER A 475 5.57 -17.98 20.57
N ASP A 476 5.78 -17.45 19.35
CA ASP A 476 7.10 -17.31 18.76
C ASP A 476 7.91 -16.18 19.39
N VAL A 477 9.22 -16.42 19.54
CA VAL A 477 10.26 -15.41 19.68
C VAL A 477 11.10 -15.36 18.39
N GLY A 478 11.70 -14.22 18.08
CA GLY A 478 12.51 -14.02 16.88
C GLY A 478 13.98 -13.87 17.21
N LEU A 479 14.82 -14.74 16.63
CA LEU A 479 16.26 -14.76 16.86
C LEU A 479 17.01 -14.62 15.53
N LYS A 480 18.19 -14.00 15.57
CA LYS A 480 19.11 -14.01 14.43
C LYS A 480 19.72 -15.40 14.28
N ASP A 481 19.83 -15.84 13.03
CA ASP A 481 20.54 -17.06 12.65
C ASP A 481 21.12 -16.88 11.25
N LEU A 482 22.40 -16.55 11.18
CA LEU A 482 23.10 -16.23 9.94
C LEU A 482 23.25 -17.43 8.99
N SER A 483 22.99 -18.66 9.46
CA SER A 483 23.06 -19.86 8.63
C SER A 483 21.85 -20.03 7.70
N LEU A 484 20.72 -19.40 8.04
CA LEU A 484 19.47 -19.48 7.28
C LEU A 484 19.39 -18.38 6.21
N GLU A 485 18.60 -18.63 5.17
CA GLU A 485 18.36 -17.69 4.05
C GLU A 485 17.96 -16.29 4.52
N ARG A 486 17.03 -16.21 5.49
CA ARG A 486 16.52 -14.95 6.04
C ARG A 486 17.40 -14.36 7.14
N LYS A 487 18.48 -15.04 7.51
CA LYS A 487 19.39 -14.67 8.61
C LYS A 487 18.69 -14.56 9.98
N SER A 488 17.52 -15.18 10.13
CA SER A 488 16.68 -15.17 11.32
C SER A 488 15.86 -16.46 11.39
N ARG A 489 15.49 -16.85 12.61
CA ARG A 489 14.61 -17.98 12.90
C ARG A 489 13.59 -17.61 13.98
N ASN A 490 12.47 -18.32 13.97
CA ASN A 490 11.51 -18.29 15.07
C ASN A 490 11.73 -19.50 15.97
N GLU A 491 11.48 -19.35 17.27
CA GLU A 491 11.35 -20.46 18.21
C GLU A 491 10.01 -20.34 18.94
N ARG A 492 9.26 -21.43 19.05
CA ARG A 492 8.03 -21.49 19.84
C ARG A 492 8.36 -21.67 21.32
N HIS A 493 8.06 -20.65 22.11
CA HIS A 493 8.24 -20.65 23.56
C HIS A 493 6.91 -20.82 24.29
N PHE A 494 6.96 -21.44 25.47
CA PHE A 494 5.93 -21.38 26.49
C PHE A 494 6.51 -20.62 27.69
N ALA A 495 5.84 -19.53 28.07
CA ALA A 495 6.23 -18.77 29.25
C ALA A 495 5.04 -18.54 30.17
N ALA A 496 5.31 -18.46 31.48
CA ALA A 496 4.32 -18.22 32.51
C ALA A 496 4.87 -17.30 33.59
N ALA A 497 4.02 -16.45 34.17
CA ALA A 497 4.35 -15.53 35.24
C ALA A 497 3.28 -15.53 36.34
N TRP A 498 3.72 -15.77 37.57
CA TRP A 498 2.92 -15.65 38.79
C TRP A 498 3.25 -14.33 39.48
N TYR A 499 2.24 -13.51 39.78
CA TYR A 499 2.37 -12.26 40.53
C TYR A 499 1.45 -12.26 41.74
N GLY A 500 2.01 -12.18 42.95
CA GLY A 500 1.24 -12.26 44.18
C GLY A 500 2.01 -11.75 45.39
N LYS A 501 1.34 -11.64 46.55
CA LYS A 501 1.97 -11.17 47.80
C LYS A 501 3.16 -12.04 48.23
N THR A 502 3.16 -13.30 47.83
CA THR A 502 4.26 -14.26 47.96
C THR A 502 4.82 -14.60 46.58
N SER A 503 6.08 -15.06 46.52
CA SER A 503 6.77 -15.33 45.26
C SER A 503 6.08 -16.37 44.38
N GLY A 504 5.43 -17.39 44.97
CA GLY A 504 4.77 -18.46 44.23
C GLY A 504 5.71 -19.29 43.36
N PHE A 505 6.97 -19.41 43.78
CA PHE A 505 8.00 -20.19 43.09
C PHE A 505 7.55 -21.65 42.93
N GLU A 506 6.98 -22.22 43.98
CA GLU A 506 6.40 -23.56 44.02
C GLU A 506 5.23 -23.75 43.04
N VAL A 507 4.49 -22.67 42.74
CA VAL A 507 3.35 -22.71 41.80
C VAL A 507 3.85 -22.74 40.35
N VAL A 508 4.87 -21.94 40.04
CA VAL A 508 5.52 -21.94 38.72
C VAL A 508 6.25 -23.26 38.48
N HIS A 509 6.94 -23.78 39.50
CA HIS A 509 7.58 -25.10 39.43
C HIS A 509 6.53 -26.21 39.22
N GLY A 510 5.42 -26.18 39.95
CA GLY A 510 4.33 -27.14 39.74
C GLY A 510 3.69 -27.07 38.34
N LEU A 511 3.66 -25.89 37.71
CA LEU A 511 3.23 -25.74 36.32
C LEU A 511 4.22 -26.40 35.34
N LEU A 512 5.54 -26.21 35.56
CA LEU A 512 6.57 -26.92 34.80
C LEU A 512 6.39 -28.43 34.91
N ASP A 513 6.27 -28.96 36.13
CA ASP A 513 6.10 -30.40 36.39
C ASP A 513 4.85 -30.95 35.68
N LYS A 514 3.76 -30.18 35.70
CA LYS A 514 2.51 -30.53 35.02
C LYS A 514 2.70 -30.62 33.49
N VAL A 515 3.40 -29.67 32.88
CA VAL A 515 3.72 -29.68 31.45
C VAL A 515 4.64 -30.87 31.11
N MET A 516 5.70 -31.09 31.88
CA MET A 516 6.63 -32.21 31.65
C MET A 516 5.96 -33.57 31.83
N MET A 517 5.09 -33.71 32.83
CA MET A 517 4.29 -34.92 33.04
C MET A 517 3.36 -35.20 31.86
N MET A 518 2.75 -34.17 31.27
CA MET A 518 1.94 -34.33 30.05
C MET A 518 2.78 -34.84 28.88
N MET A 519 4.02 -34.32 28.75
CA MET A 519 5.01 -34.79 27.78
C MET A 519 5.58 -36.18 28.11
N LYS A 520 5.12 -36.84 29.19
CA LYS A 520 5.62 -38.11 29.70
C LYS A 520 7.13 -38.09 29.98
N SER A 521 7.63 -36.92 30.37
CA SER A 521 9.03 -36.73 30.76
C SER A 521 9.18 -36.98 32.26
N GLY A 522 10.01 -37.96 32.64
CA GLY A 522 10.23 -38.31 34.05
C GLY A 522 11.20 -37.36 34.74
N PHE A 523 10.89 -36.94 35.97
CA PHE A 523 11.80 -36.12 36.77
C PHE A 523 12.90 -36.98 37.41
N ILE A 524 14.16 -36.57 37.27
CA ILE A 524 15.31 -37.25 37.89
C ILE A 524 15.59 -36.62 39.26
N VAL A 525 15.67 -37.45 40.29
CA VAL A 525 15.99 -37.02 41.67
C VAL A 525 17.39 -37.54 42.05
N GLY A 526 18.31 -36.63 42.36
CA GLY A 526 19.65 -36.93 42.90
C GLY A 526 20.71 -37.41 41.89
N GLU A 527 21.97 -37.46 42.35
CA GLU A 527 23.14 -37.87 41.53
C GLU A 527 23.03 -39.32 41.01
N GLU A 528 22.44 -40.24 41.79
CA GLU A 528 22.25 -41.65 41.41
C GLU A 528 21.26 -41.86 40.23
N GLY A 529 20.39 -40.87 39.96
CA GLY A 529 19.45 -40.88 38.85
C GLY A 529 20.06 -40.39 37.52
N LEU A 530 21.08 -39.53 37.58
CA LEU A 530 21.78 -38.97 36.41
C LEU A 530 22.64 -40.04 35.69
N ASP A 531 23.26 -40.94 36.47
CA ASP A 531 24.11 -42.03 36.01
C ASP A 531 23.34 -43.27 35.48
N ASN A 532 22.03 -43.34 35.73
CA ASN A 532 21.18 -44.44 35.27
C ASN A 532 20.72 -44.22 33.82
N ALA A 533 21.64 -44.39 32.86
CA ALA A 533 21.37 -44.37 31.42
C ALA A 533 20.44 -45.50 30.91
N ALA A 534 19.91 -46.34 31.81
CA ALA A 534 19.09 -47.51 31.49
C ALA A 534 17.58 -47.22 31.39
N VAL A 535 17.11 -46.01 31.72
CA VAL A 535 15.70 -45.65 31.62
C VAL A 535 15.37 -45.21 30.19
N LYS A 536 14.61 -46.02 29.46
CA LYS A 536 14.10 -45.66 28.13
C LYS A 536 12.97 -44.62 28.26
N GLY A 537 13.21 -43.38 27.86
CA GLY A 537 12.19 -42.32 27.82
C GLY A 537 12.79 -40.90 27.90
N SER A 538 11.93 -39.89 27.76
CA SER A 538 12.30 -38.49 28.02
C SER A 538 12.47 -38.26 29.53
N GLN A 539 13.53 -37.57 29.93
CA GLN A 539 13.83 -37.25 31.32
C GLN A 539 14.24 -35.79 31.46
N TYR A 540 13.90 -35.16 32.58
CA TYR A 540 14.31 -33.80 32.87
C TYR A 540 14.80 -33.63 34.32
N TRP A 541 15.68 -32.65 34.51
CA TRP A 541 16.17 -32.22 35.82
C TRP A 541 16.40 -30.72 35.83
N ILE A 542 16.68 -30.18 37.01
CA ILE A 542 16.92 -28.76 37.23
C ILE A 542 18.28 -28.56 37.88
N GLU A 543 19.01 -27.53 37.45
CA GLU A 543 20.30 -27.13 38.02
C GLU A 543 20.23 -25.68 38.46
N GLU A 544 20.92 -25.33 39.55
CA GLU A 544 20.94 -23.96 40.06
C GLU A 544 21.54 -23.00 39.02
N LEU A 545 20.87 -21.87 38.82
CA LEU A 545 21.27 -20.84 37.86
C LEU A 545 21.59 -19.53 38.57
N ASP A 546 22.77 -18.99 38.32
CA ASP A 546 23.16 -17.62 38.69
C ASP A 546 23.02 -16.69 37.47
N ASP A 547 21.79 -16.16 37.25
CA ASP A 547 21.48 -15.24 36.17
C ASP A 547 20.91 -13.91 36.73
N PRO A 548 21.41 -12.74 36.28
CA PRO A 548 20.99 -11.43 36.80
C PRO A 548 19.50 -11.11 36.65
N THR A 549 18.77 -11.79 35.77
CA THR A 549 17.31 -11.66 35.61
C THR A 549 16.58 -12.09 36.90
N TYR A 550 17.16 -13.01 37.65
CA TYR A 550 16.55 -13.68 38.80
C TYR A 550 17.21 -13.31 40.13
N PHE A 551 16.51 -13.59 41.23
CA PHE A 551 17.02 -13.42 42.58
C PHE A 551 18.03 -14.55 42.91
N PRO A 552 19.23 -14.23 43.44
CA PRO A 552 20.27 -15.22 43.70
C PRO A 552 19.79 -16.42 44.55
N GLY A 553 20.18 -17.63 44.14
CA GLY A 553 19.81 -18.89 44.78
C GLY A 553 18.34 -19.32 44.59
N HIS A 554 17.57 -18.60 43.76
CA HIS A 554 16.14 -18.88 43.53
C HIS A 554 15.80 -18.95 42.03
N ALA A 555 16.73 -19.49 41.24
CA ALA A 555 16.55 -19.76 39.81
C ALA A 555 17.20 -21.07 39.42
N ALA A 556 16.67 -21.69 38.37
CA ALA A 556 17.20 -22.92 37.82
C ALA A 556 17.09 -22.97 36.30
N THR A 557 18.06 -23.64 35.68
CA THR A 557 17.99 -24.11 34.29
C THR A 557 17.22 -25.42 34.23
N ILE A 558 16.48 -25.61 33.15
CA ILE A 558 15.69 -26.81 32.89
C ILE A 558 16.42 -27.61 31.82
N HIS A 559 16.87 -28.81 32.18
CA HIS A 559 17.62 -29.70 31.30
C HIS A 559 16.73 -30.87 30.88
N LEU A 560 16.80 -31.24 29.60
CA LEU A 560 16.06 -32.34 29.02
C LEU A 560 17.02 -33.33 28.36
N ARG A 561 16.87 -34.61 28.67
CA ARG A 561 17.49 -35.73 27.97
C ARG A 561 16.41 -36.49 27.21
N MET A 562 16.50 -36.46 25.88
CA MET A 562 15.60 -37.18 24.98
C MET A 562 16.42 -37.90 23.90
N ASP A 563 16.17 -39.20 23.71
CA ASP A 563 16.90 -40.07 22.77
C ASP A 563 18.43 -39.99 22.87
N GLY A 564 18.95 -39.82 24.09
CA GLY A 564 20.39 -39.72 24.37
C GLY A 564 21.01 -38.35 24.06
N LYS A 565 20.21 -37.36 23.63
CA LYS A 565 20.63 -35.98 23.45
C LYS A 565 20.21 -35.15 24.66
N GLU A 566 21.16 -34.40 25.21
CA GLU A 566 20.93 -33.47 26.30
C GLU A 566 20.84 -32.04 25.77
N SER A 567 19.88 -31.28 26.26
CA SER A 567 19.70 -29.86 25.90
C SER A 567 19.11 -29.07 27.06
N VAL A 568 19.52 -27.81 27.18
CA VAL A 568 18.86 -26.83 28.05
C VAL A 568 17.66 -26.30 27.29
N ILE A 569 16.47 -26.44 27.88
CA ILE A 569 15.21 -26.11 27.24
C ILE A 569 14.59 -24.82 27.76
N GLY A 570 15.09 -24.28 28.87
CA GLY A 570 14.61 -23.02 29.42
C GLY A 570 15.07 -22.75 30.84
N THR A 571 14.45 -21.76 31.46
CA THR A 571 14.78 -21.29 32.82
C THR A 571 13.52 -20.93 33.59
N PHE A 572 13.58 -21.04 34.92
CA PHE A 572 12.55 -20.50 35.80
C PHE A 572 13.15 -20.00 37.11
N GLY A 573 12.46 -19.05 37.75
CA GLY A 573 12.97 -18.46 38.98
C GLY A 573 12.12 -17.31 39.50
N ILE A 574 12.49 -16.82 40.68
CA ILE A 574 11.97 -15.57 41.26
C ILE A 574 12.72 -14.42 40.58
N LEU A 575 12.02 -13.43 40.04
CA LEU A 575 12.67 -12.30 39.36
C LEU A 575 13.43 -11.39 40.34
N HIS A 576 14.55 -10.84 39.87
CA HIS A 576 15.36 -9.91 40.66
C HIS A 576 14.57 -8.62 40.96
N PRO A 577 14.70 -8.02 42.17
CA PRO A 577 14.00 -6.78 42.53
C PRO A 577 14.19 -5.63 41.54
N THR A 578 15.37 -5.49 40.93
CA THR A 578 15.62 -4.44 39.92
C THR A 578 14.80 -4.65 38.65
N VAL A 579 14.51 -5.90 38.25
CA VAL A 579 13.60 -6.18 37.13
C VAL A 579 12.19 -5.73 37.50
N LEU A 580 11.74 -6.06 38.70
CA LEU A 580 10.41 -5.66 39.18
C LEU A 580 10.27 -4.12 39.22
N GLU A 581 11.30 -3.41 39.68
CA GLU A 581 11.36 -1.94 39.67
C GLU A 581 11.27 -1.37 38.26
N ASN A 582 12.02 -1.92 37.30
CA ASN A 582 11.99 -1.48 35.90
C ASN A 582 10.61 -1.63 35.24
N PHE A 583 9.83 -2.63 35.66
CA PHE A 583 8.47 -2.87 35.18
C PHE A 583 7.37 -2.29 36.10
N ASP A 584 7.71 -1.46 37.11
CA ASP A 584 6.77 -0.86 38.08
C ASP A 584 5.89 -1.91 38.83
N LEU A 585 6.51 -3.02 39.23
CA LEU A 585 5.86 -4.12 39.95
C LEU A 585 6.24 -4.11 41.43
N ARG A 586 5.23 -4.10 42.31
CA ARG A 586 5.42 -3.97 43.77
C ARG A 586 5.54 -5.29 44.51
N HIS A 587 4.97 -6.34 43.95
CA HIS A 587 4.96 -7.68 44.53
C HIS A 587 5.93 -8.59 43.79
N PRO A 588 6.42 -9.66 44.43
CA PRO A 588 7.32 -10.60 43.77
C PRO A 588 6.65 -11.29 42.57
N VAL A 589 7.45 -11.58 41.55
CA VAL A 589 7.06 -12.37 40.37
C VAL A 589 7.95 -13.60 40.30
N SER A 590 7.35 -14.77 40.12
CA SER A 590 8.07 -15.96 39.63
C SER A 590 7.70 -16.20 38.17
N ALA A 591 8.69 -16.53 37.35
CA ALA A 591 8.47 -16.76 35.92
C ALA A 591 9.17 -18.03 35.44
N LEU A 592 8.60 -18.64 34.40
CA LEU A 592 9.09 -19.81 33.69
C LEU A 592 9.08 -19.47 32.20
N GLU A 593 10.10 -19.89 31.46
CA GLU A 593 10.10 -19.86 30.00
C GLU A 593 10.86 -21.07 29.46
N ILE A 594 10.24 -21.83 28.55
CA ILE A 594 10.85 -22.97 27.86
C ILE A 594 10.62 -22.89 26.35
N ASN A 595 11.62 -23.31 25.57
CA ASN A 595 11.48 -23.59 24.14
C ASN A 595 10.83 -24.96 23.96
N ILE A 596 9.56 -24.97 23.53
CA ILE A 596 8.77 -26.20 23.41
C ILE A 596 9.06 -26.97 22.13
N GLU A 597 9.81 -26.41 21.18
CA GLU A 597 10.24 -27.16 19.98
C GLU A 597 11.18 -28.31 20.34
N THR A 598 11.91 -28.18 21.44
CA THR A 598 12.80 -29.23 21.97
C THR A 598 12.05 -30.46 22.50
N LEU A 599 10.73 -30.35 22.67
CA LEU A 599 9.83 -31.40 23.18
C LEU A 599 9.11 -32.18 22.06
N LEU A 600 9.37 -31.86 20.80
CA LEU A 600 8.92 -32.61 19.61
C LEU A 600 9.93 -33.68 19.23
#